data_AF-A0AB33C7E1-F1
#
_entry.id   AF-A0AB33C7E1-F1
#
_cell.length_a   1.000
_cell.length_b   1.000
_cell.length_c   1.000
_cell.angle_alpha   90.00
_cell.angle_beta   90.00
_cell.angle_gamma   90.00
#
_symmetry.space_group_name_H-M   'P 1'
#
loop_
_entity.id
_entity.type
_entity.pdbx_description
1 polymer ?
#
loop_
_entity_poly.entity_id
_entity_poly.type
_entity_poly.pdbx_seq_one_letter_code
_entity_poly.pdbx_strand_id
1 'polypeptide(L)'
;MRQEATPLPSTVPTCQPGHRPQLVTTHGAPHRYPIGGPAPTTFHIECCRCGKATAPSPSRALTESRWTEPTGQHRIPLYHLSRAREQLFAVLALAAHAA
;
A
#
# COMPACT_ATOMS: atom_id res chain seq x y z
N MET A 1 -2.83 -6.93 12.55
CA MET A 1 -3.25 -6.12 11.39
C MET A 1 -4.44 -6.78 10.73
N ARG A 2 -5.39 -5.98 10.23
CA ARG A 2 -6.52 -6.45 9.42
C ARG A 2 -6.42 -5.85 8.03
N GLN A 3 -6.71 -6.64 7.00
CA GLN A 3 -6.69 -6.19 5.61
C GLN A 3 -8.03 -6.45 4.95
N GLU A 4 -8.45 -5.50 4.13
CA GLU A 4 -9.67 -5.57 3.34
C GLU A 4 -9.31 -5.26 1.88
N ALA A 5 -9.63 -6.18 0.97
CA ALA A 5 -9.39 -6.01 -0.45
C ALA A 5 -10.71 -5.72 -1.17
N THR A 6 -10.74 -4.65 -1.96
CA THR A 6 -11.88 -4.30 -2.80
C THR A 6 -11.44 -4.15 -4.26
N PRO A 7 -12.34 -4.38 -5.23
CA PRO A 7 -12.04 -4.05 -6.63
C PRO A 7 -11.60 -2.58 -6.78
N LEU A 8 -10.73 -2.30 -7.75
CA LEU A 8 -10.38 -0.92 -8.05
C LEU A 8 -11.62 -0.08 -8.40
N PRO A 9 -11.65 1.21 -8.01
CA PRO A 9 -12.63 2.15 -8.53
C PRO A 9 -12.59 2.18 -10.06
N SER A 10 -13.73 2.40 -10.71
CA SER A 10 -13.83 2.46 -12.17
C SER A 10 -12.98 3.56 -12.80
N THR A 11 -12.60 4.58 -12.03
CA THR A 11 -11.72 5.67 -12.43
C THR A 11 -10.24 5.29 -12.45
N VAL A 12 -9.85 4.16 -11.87
CA VAL A 12 -8.46 3.70 -11.81
C VAL A 12 -8.27 2.59 -12.86
N PRO A 13 -7.37 2.77 -13.84
CA PRO A 13 -7.14 1.77 -14.88
C PRO A 13 -6.62 0.45 -14.30
N THR A 14 -7.04 -0.64 -14.95
CA THR A 14 -6.44 -1.95 -14.70
C THR A 14 -5.03 -2.02 -15.31
N CYS A 15 -4.22 -2.98 -14.86
CA CYS A 15 -2.84 -3.11 -15.35
C CYS A 15 -2.73 -3.76 -16.74
N GLN A 16 -3.60 -4.71 -17.07
CA GLN A 16 -3.68 -5.41 -18.36
C GLN A 16 -5.11 -5.92 -18.58
N PRO A 17 -5.54 -6.14 -19.83
CA PRO A 17 -6.82 -6.76 -20.13
C PRO A 17 -7.01 -8.10 -19.37
N GLY A 18 -8.16 -8.27 -18.73
CA GLY A 18 -8.48 -9.48 -17.95
C GLY A 18 -7.80 -9.58 -16.59
N HIS A 19 -7.01 -8.58 -16.17
CA HIS A 19 -6.46 -8.52 -14.82
C HIS A 19 -7.46 -7.82 -13.88
N ARG A 20 -7.49 -8.27 -12.62
CA ARG A 20 -8.34 -7.71 -11.57
C ARG A 20 -7.49 -7.22 -10.40
N PRO A 21 -6.77 -6.10 -10.56
CA PRO A 21 -6.11 -5.48 -9.42
C PRO A 21 -7.12 -5.09 -8.33
N GLN A 22 -6.64 -5.06 -7.09
CA GLN A 22 -7.44 -4.76 -5.90
C GLN A 22 -6.82 -3.60 -5.13
N LEU A 23 -7.67 -2.72 -4.62
CA LEU A 23 -7.29 -1.74 -3.60
C LEU A 23 -7.40 -2.42 -2.25
N VAL A 24 -6.30 -2.43 -1.50
CA VAL A 24 -6.25 -3.05 -0.19
C VAL A 24 -6.08 -1.99 0.87
N THR A 25 -7.03 -1.96 1.80
CA THR A 25 -7.01 -1.15 3.00
C THR A 25 -6.44 -1.99 4.14
N THR A 26 -5.52 -1.42 4.90
CA THR A 26 -4.83 -2.11 5.99
C THR A 26 -4.95 -1.30 7.27
N HIS A 27 -5.53 -1.92 8.30
CA HIS A 27 -5.73 -1.33 9.63
C HIS A 27 -4.77 -1.93 10.67
N GLY A 28 -4.32 -1.07 11.59
CA GLY A 28 -3.38 -1.40 12.65
C GLY A 28 -1.93 -1.45 12.15
N ALA A 29 -1.03 -1.82 13.06
CA ALA A 29 0.42 -1.80 12.83
C ALA A 29 1.04 -3.21 12.72
N PRO A 30 2.20 -3.34 12.05
CA PRO A 30 2.93 -4.60 11.97
C PRO A 30 3.43 -5.08 13.34
N HIS A 31 3.72 -6.38 13.45
CA HIS A 31 3.95 -7.07 14.73
C HIS A 31 5.02 -6.41 15.62
N ARG A 32 6.07 -5.82 15.03
CA ARG A 32 7.19 -5.18 15.77
C ARG A 32 7.04 -3.67 15.93
N TYR A 33 5.85 -3.11 15.69
CA TYR A 33 5.62 -1.69 15.87
C TYR A 33 5.43 -1.34 17.36
N PRO A 34 6.05 -0.25 17.88
CA PRO A 34 5.92 0.13 19.28
C PRO A 34 4.46 0.32 19.72
N ILE A 35 4.13 -0.18 20.91
CA ILE A 35 2.82 0.05 21.53
C ILE A 35 2.68 1.55 21.81
N GLY A 36 1.51 2.11 21.48
CA GLY A 36 1.21 3.54 21.65
C GLY A 36 1.66 4.44 20.50
N GLY A 37 2.40 3.91 19.51
CA GLY A 37 2.74 4.68 18.30
C GLY A 37 1.54 4.90 17.37
N PRO A 38 1.56 5.93 16.51
CA PRO A 38 0.50 6.16 15.54
C PRO A 38 0.40 5.01 14.53
N ALA A 39 -0.78 4.39 14.46
CA ALA A 39 -1.06 3.31 13.52
C ALA A 39 -2.10 3.72 12.47
N PRO A 40 -1.74 4.61 11.52
CA PRO A 40 -2.68 5.07 10.52
C PRO A 40 -3.14 3.92 9.62
N THR A 41 -4.37 4.04 9.12
CA THR A 41 -4.83 3.19 8.02
C THR A 41 -3.95 3.43 6.80
N THR A 42 -3.51 2.35 6.16
CA THR A 42 -2.68 2.41 4.95
C THR A 42 -3.37 1.73 3.77
N PHE A 43 -3.01 2.17 2.58
CA PHE A 43 -3.57 1.72 1.32
C PHE A 43 -2.44 1.24 0.40
N HIS A 44 -2.70 0.21 -0.37
CA HIS A 44 -1.90 -0.17 -1.52
C HIS A 44 -2.79 -0.78 -2.60
N ILE A 45 -2.39 -0.72 -3.85
CA ILE A 45 -3.03 -1.47 -4.93
C ILE A 45 -2.14 -2.65 -5.28
N GLU A 46 -2.73 -3.83 -5.46
CA GLU A 46 -2.01 -5.04 -5.85
C GLU A 46 -2.67 -5.76 -7.03
N CYS A 47 -1.85 -6.48 -7.80
CA CYS A 47 -2.34 -7.42 -8.79
C CYS A 47 -1.56 -8.73 -8.67
N CYS A 48 -2.21 -9.77 -8.15
CA CYS A 48 -1.61 -11.10 -8.00
C CYS A 48 -1.14 -11.68 -9.34
N ARG A 49 -1.86 -11.43 -10.43
CA ARG A 49 -1.49 -11.91 -11.77
C ARG A 49 -0.23 -11.24 -12.34
N CYS A 50 0.01 -9.97 -12.01
CA CYS A 50 1.26 -9.29 -12.37
C CYS A 50 2.39 -9.54 -11.38
N GLY A 51 2.09 -10.03 -10.17
CA GLY A 51 3.05 -10.09 -9.06
C GLY A 51 3.57 -8.71 -8.64
N LYS A 52 2.75 -7.64 -8.77
CA LYS A 52 3.14 -6.25 -8.49
C LYS A 52 2.15 -5.58 -7.54
N ALA A 53 2.63 -4.62 -6.76
CA ALA A 53 1.83 -3.75 -5.92
C ALA A 53 2.42 -2.33 -5.85
N THR A 54 1.64 -1.33 -5.48
CA THR A 54 2.20 -0.02 -5.08
C THR A 54 2.84 -0.11 -3.70
N ALA A 55 3.84 0.73 -3.41
CA ALA A 55 4.31 0.90 -2.04
C ALA A 55 3.16 1.41 -1.12
N PRO A 56 2.98 0.83 0.08
CA PRO A 56 1.95 1.27 1.03
C PRO A 56 2.04 2.76 1.35
N SER A 57 0.89 3.39 1.57
CA SER A 57 0.78 4.82 1.86
C SER A 57 -0.41 5.12 2.77
N PRO A 58 -0.34 6.10 3.68
CA PRO A 58 -1.51 6.57 4.41
C PRO A 58 -2.50 7.37 3.52
N SER A 59 -2.10 7.73 2.30
CA SER A 59 -2.94 8.44 1.33
C SER A 59 -3.44 7.51 0.23
N ARG A 60 -4.77 7.38 0.13
CA ARG A 60 -5.45 6.65 -0.95
C ARG A 60 -5.21 7.30 -2.31
N ALA A 61 -5.35 8.62 -2.42
CA ALA A 61 -5.12 9.34 -3.68
C ALA A 61 -3.69 9.14 -4.22
N LEU A 62 -2.70 9.17 -3.32
CA LEU A 62 -1.31 8.89 -3.70
C LEU A 62 -1.12 7.44 -4.18
N THR A 63 -1.81 6.49 -3.56
CA THR A 63 -1.79 5.08 -3.95
C THR A 63 -2.35 4.89 -5.35
N GLU A 64 -3.50 5.51 -5.64
CA GLU A 64 -4.15 5.47 -6.95
C GLU A 64 -3.24 6.12 -8.02
N SER A 65 -2.69 7.30 -7.74
CA SER A 65 -1.74 7.99 -8.64
C SER A 65 -0.48 7.16 -8.93
N ARG A 66 0.12 6.52 -7.93
CA ARG A 66 1.28 5.62 -8.11
C ARG A 66 0.95 4.40 -8.97
N TRP A 67 -0.30 3.93 -8.93
CA TRP A 67 -0.74 2.85 -9.79
C TRP A 67 -0.95 3.33 -11.22
N THR A 68 -1.48 4.53 -11.45
CA THR A 68 -1.70 5.06 -12.80
C THR A 68 -0.45 5.59 -13.48
N GLU A 69 0.61 5.87 -12.72
CA GLU A 69 1.89 6.35 -13.21
C GLU A 69 2.47 5.43 -14.34
N PRO A 70 2.62 5.95 -15.58
CA PRO A 70 3.00 5.14 -16.75
C PRO A 70 4.34 4.43 -16.62
N THR A 71 5.31 5.09 -15.99
CA THR A 71 6.68 4.54 -15.84
C THR A 71 6.73 3.33 -14.90
N GLY A 72 5.71 3.16 -14.05
CA GLY A 72 5.64 2.06 -13.09
C GLY A 72 6.71 2.12 -11.99
N GLN A 73 7.45 3.23 -11.86
CA GLN A 73 8.54 3.39 -10.89
C GLN A 73 8.09 3.20 -9.43
N HIS A 74 6.81 3.42 -9.15
CA HIS A 74 6.22 3.30 -7.82
C HIS A 74 5.58 1.93 -7.54
N ARG A 75 5.77 0.96 -8.44
CA ARG A 75 5.28 -0.40 -8.29
C ARG A 75 6.44 -1.30 -7.86
N ILE A 76 6.25 -1.99 -6.74
CA ILE A 76 7.17 -2.98 -6.18
C ILE A 76 6.67 -4.40 -6.50
N PRO A 77 7.55 -5.42 -6.48
CA PRO A 77 7.11 -6.81 -6.50
C PRO A 77 6.21 -7.11 -5.30
N LEU A 78 5.15 -7.90 -5.51
CA LEU A 78 4.14 -8.19 -4.49
C LEU A 78 4.73 -8.86 -3.24
N TYR A 79 5.76 -9.70 -3.40
CA TYR A 79 6.44 -10.35 -2.27
C TYR A 79 7.24 -9.38 -1.39
N HIS A 80 7.53 -8.15 -1.85
CA HIS A 80 8.17 -7.10 -1.02
C HIS A 80 7.19 -6.33 -0.14
N LEU A 81 5.88 -6.57 -0.26
CA LEU A 81 4.84 -5.77 0.37
C LEU A 81 4.92 -5.75 1.90
N SER A 82 5.21 -6.89 2.53
CA SER A 82 5.39 -6.96 4.00
C SER A 82 6.53 -6.08 4.48
N ARG A 83 7.69 -6.15 3.81
CA ARG A 83 8.85 -5.30 4.10
C ARG A 83 8.55 -3.83 3.88
N ALA A 84 7.84 -3.49 2.82
CA ALA A 84 7.47 -2.11 2.52
C ALA A 84 6.53 -1.51 3.59
N ARG A 85 5.63 -2.33 4.18
CA ARG A 85 4.81 -1.90 5.33
C ARG A 85 5.67 -1.63 6.56
N GLU A 86 6.59 -2.52 6.88
CA GLU A 86 7.50 -2.34 8.02
C GLU A 86 8.32 -1.04 7.86
N GLN A 87 8.83 -0.78 6.66
CA GLN A 87 9.57 0.46 6.34
C GLN A 87 8.70 1.71 6.50
N LEU A 88 7.47 1.70 5.99
CA LEU A 88 6.55 2.83 6.16
C LEU A 88 6.31 3.13 7.65
N PHE A 89 6.01 2.11 8.45
CA PHE A 89 5.76 2.28 9.87
C PHE A 89 7.02 2.73 10.63
N ALA A 90 8.21 2.26 10.26
CA ALA A 90 9.45 2.78 10.82
C ALA A 90 9.64 4.29 10.55
N VAL A 91 9.33 4.75 9.33
CA VAL A 91 9.37 6.18 8.98
C VAL A 91 8.34 6.98 9.78
N LEU A 92 7.11 6.47 9.92
CA LEU A 92 6.06 7.13 10.70
C LEU A 92 6.40 7.21 12.20
N ALA A 93 7.01 6.16 12.76
CA ALA A 93 7.51 6.20 14.13
C ALA A 93 8.55 7.32 14.28
N LEU A 94 9.56 7.39 13.41
CA LEU A 94 10.58 8.45 13.48
C LEU A 94 9.98 9.85 13.39
N ALA A 95 9.02 10.06 12.48
CA ALA A 95 8.35 11.34 12.31
C ALA A 95 7.55 11.76 13.56
N ALA A 96 6.90 10.80 14.23
CA ALA A 96 6.13 11.06 15.45
C ALA A 96 7.00 11.41 16.67
N HIS A 97 8.25 10.94 16.72
CA HIS A 97 9.17 11.30 17.81
C HIS A 97 9.85 12.65 17.60
N ALA A 98 9.83 13.19 16.39
CA ALA A 98 10.45 14.48 16.06
C ALA A 98 9.51 15.68 16.20
N ALA A 99 8.21 15.44 16.43
CA ALA A 99 7.15 16.44 16.57
C ALA A 99 6.76 16.62 18.04
#